data_AF-A0A1Y3XPT9-F1
#
_entry.id   AF-A0A1Y3XPT9-F1
#
_cell.length_a   1.000
_cell.length_b   1.000
_cell.length_c   1.000
_cell.angle_alpha   90.00
_cell.angle_beta   90.00
_cell.angle_gamma   90.00
#
_symmetry.space_group_name_H-M   'P 1'
#
loop_
_entity.id
_entity.type
_entity.pdbx_description
1 polymer ?
#
loop_
_entity_poly.entity_id
_entity_poly.type
_entity_poly.pdbx_seq_one_letter_code
_entity_poly.pdbx_strand_id
1 'polypeptide(L)'
;MLAAASFFAFERRFENGKPVPLVTGMEDETGQIQLMGETAILLEPGRYAVWYTLSAVLEEAGYLQVTPSQQGSPLLAYGVYGKTADALVTAGGTNFLLLQAEETSVLQLNYNSNVVSRSGAASVMVWKLAEPG
;
A
#
# COMPACT_ATOMS: atom_id res chain seq x y z
N MET A 1 -6.34 20.88 -12.01
CA MET A 1 -5.51 20.87 -10.79
C MET A 1 -4.81 19.52 -10.75
N LEU A 2 -3.55 19.44 -10.32
CA LEU A 2 -2.85 18.16 -10.22
C LEU A 2 -3.40 17.40 -9.00
N ALA A 3 -3.81 16.14 -9.19
CA ALA A 3 -4.37 15.32 -8.12
C ALA A 3 -3.24 14.58 -7.38
N ALA A 4 -3.22 14.71 -6.06
CA ALA A 4 -2.20 14.14 -5.19
C ALA A 4 -2.78 13.79 -3.83
N ALA A 5 -2.48 12.60 -3.31
CA ALA A 5 -2.85 12.21 -1.96
C ALA A 5 -1.74 11.41 -1.28
N SER A 6 -1.74 11.42 0.05
CA SER A 6 -0.91 10.52 0.85
C SER A 6 -1.71 9.81 1.93
N PHE A 7 -1.31 8.58 2.23
CA PHE A 7 -1.94 7.70 3.19
C PHE A 7 -0.86 7.04 4.04
N PHE A 8 -1.17 6.74 5.30
CA PHE A 8 -0.18 6.12 6.17
C PHE A 8 -0.81 5.22 7.22
N ALA A 9 0.03 4.40 7.84
CA ALA A 9 -0.28 3.65 9.05
C ALA A 9 0.90 3.80 10.02
N PHE A 10 0.62 3.92 11.31
CA PHE A 10 1.66 3.99 12.33
C PHE A 10 1.22 3.17 13.54
N GLU A 11 2.14 2.37 14.07
CA GLU A 11 1.92 1.47 15.21
C GLU A 11 0.66 0.59 15.10
N ARG A 12 0.38 0.08 13.90
CA ARG A 12 -0.78 -0.80 13.66
C ARG A 12 -0.34 -2.24 13.41
N ARG A 13 -1.04 -3.20 13.99
CA ARG A 13 -0.85 -4.62 13.68
C ARG A 13 -1.39 -4.90 12.28
N PHE A 14 -0.58 -5.56 11.45
CA PHE A 14 -1.02 -6.05 10.14
C PHE A 14 -1.41 -7.52 10.23
N GLU A 15 -2.51 -7.87 9.57
CA GLU A 15 -3.08 -9.22 9.61
C GLU A 15 -2.71 -9.98 8.35
N ASN A 16 -2.21 -11.22 8.51
CA ASN A 16 -1.86 -12.07 7.38
C ASN A 16 -3.07 -12.31 6.46
N GLY A 17 -2.88 -12.09 5.16
CA GLY A 17 -3.92 -12.27 4.14
C GLY A 17 -4.95 -11.14 4.12
N LYS A 18 -4.66 -9.99 4.74
CA LYS A 18 -5.54 -8.81 4.75
C LYS A 18 -4.88 -7.61 4.09
N PRO A 19 -5.66 -6.67 3.54
CA PRO A 19 -5.15 -5.36 3.14
C PRO A 19 -4.57 -4.60 4.34
N VAL A 20 -3.52 -3.82 4.09
CA VAL A 20 -2.91 -2.91 5.06
C VAL A 20 -3.91 -1.78 5.36
N PRO A 21 -4.31 -1.57 6.64
CA PRO A 21 -5.15 -0.46 7.02
C PRO A 21 -4.34 0.84 7.02
N LEU A 22 -4.92 1.90 6.48
CA LEU A 22 -4.36 3.21 6.28
C LEU A 22 -5.32 4.28 6.80
N VAL A 23 -4.78 5.47 7.04
CA VAL A 23 -5.53 6.72 7.25
C VAL A 23 -5.03 7.76 6.26
N THR A 24 -5.86 8.75 5.96
CA THR A 24 -5.48 9.87 5.09
C THR A 24 -4.48 10.78 5.79
N GLY A 25 -3.35 11.05 5.12
CA GLY A 25 -2.37 12.07 5.53
C GLY A 25 -2.62 13.40 4.83
N MET A 26 -2.60 13.40 3.50
CA MET A 26 -2.96 14.55 2.67
C MET A 26 -4.09 14.16 1.74
N GLU A 27 -5.19 14.90 1.79
CA GLU A 27 -6.33 14.72 0.89
C GLU A 27 -6.02 15.26 -0.51
N ASP A 28 -6.56 14.60 -1.53
CA ASP A 28 -6.66 15.15 -2.88
C ASP A 28 -7.93 16.02 -2.97
N GLU A 29 -7.75 17.33 -3.01
CA GLU A 29 -8.86 18.31 -3.10
C GLU A 29 -9.69 18.17 -4.38
N THR A 30 -9.18 17.49 -5.41
CA THR A 30 -9.92 17.25 -6.66
C THR A 30 -10.87 16.06 -6.58
N GLY A 31 -10.71 15.21 -5.56
CA GLY A 31 -11.51 14.00 -5.36
C GLY A 31 -11.18 12.86 -6.31
N GLN A 32 -10.07 12.90 -7.04
CA GLN A 32 -9.68 11.85 -7.99
C GLN A 32 -8.89 10.69 -7.36
N ILE A 33 -8.38 10.91 -6.15
CA ILE A 33 -7.71 9.92 -5.31
C ILE A 33 -8.32 9.98 -3.92
N GLN A 34 -9.01 8.92 -3.49
CA GLN A 34 -9.71 8.92 -2.20
C GLN A 34 -9.46 7.63 -1.44
N LEU A 35 -9.29 7.71 -0.12
CA LEU A 35 -9.32 6.51 0.72
C LEU A 35 -10.77 6.19 1.09
N MET A 36 -11.27 5.04 0.64
CA MET A 36 -12.56 4.51 1.02
C MET A 36 -12.40 3.47 2.14
N GLY A 37 -13.00 3.76 3.30
CA GLY A 37 -12.76 2.98 4.51
C GLY A 37 -11.31 3.15 4.98
N GLU A 38 -10.63 2.05 5.29
CA GLU A 38 -9.21 2.09 5.71
C GLU A 38 -8.27 1.41 4.71
N THR A 39 -8.77 0.76 3.66
CA THR A 39 -7.94 -0.19 2.89
C THR A 39 -8.05 -0.07 1.37
N ALA A 40 -8.93 0.80 0.87
CA ALA A 40 -9.21 0.92 -0.56
C ALA A 40 -8.90 2.34 -1.02
N ILE A 41 -7.81 2.51 -1.77
CA ILE A 41 -7.50 3.78 -2.42
C ILE A 41 -8.23 3.77 -3.77
N LEU A 42 -9.30 4.54 -3.88
CA LEU A 42 -10.03 4.79 -5.12
C LEU A 42 -9.21 5.70 -6.02
N LEU A 43 -9.09 5.30 -7.28
CA LEU A 43 -8.46 6.05 -8.36
C LEU A 43 -9.49 6.24 -9.45
N GLU A 44 -9.81 7.49 -9.78
CA GLU A 44 -10.57 7.81 -10.99
C GLU A 44 -9.79 7.43 -12.27
N PRO A 45 -10.40 7.45 -13.47
CA PRO A 45 -9.68 7.16 -14.69
C PRO A 45 -8.43 8.05 -14.88
N GLY A 46 -7.31 7.45 -15.27
CA GLY A 46 -6.07 8.14 -15.56
C GLY A 46 -4.80 7.33 -15.30
N ARG A 47 -3.65 8.01 -15.41
CA ARG A 47 -2.33 7.42 -15.16
C ARG A 47 -1.77 7.93 -13.85
N TYR A 48 -1.26 7.02 -13.03
CA TYR A 48 -0.81 7.32 -11.68
C TYR A 48 0.62 6.88 -11.43
N ALA A 49 1.36 7.66 -10.64
CA ALA A 49 2.57 7.22 -9.97
C ALA A 49 2.23 6.92 -8.51
N VAL A 50 2.64 5.73 -8.05
CA VAL A 50 2.47 5.30 -6.66
C VAL A 50 3.84 5.00 -6.07
N TRP A 51 4.11 5.57 -4.92
CA TRP A 51 5.26 5.23 -4.08
C TRP A 51 4.74 4.67 -2.77
N TYR A 52 5.32 3.57 -2.28
CA TYR A 52 4.97 3.08 -0.96
C TYR A 52 6.15 2.50 -0.20
N THR A 53 6.05 2.58 1.12
CA THR A 53 6.96 1.95 2.08
C THR A 53 6.14 1.22 3.13
N LEU A 54 6.63 0.07 3.57
CA LEU A 54 6.04 -0.68 4.67
C LEU A 54 7.14 -1.28 5.53
N SER A 55 6.90 -1.34 6.83
CA SER A 55 7.68 -2.15 7.75
C SER A 55 6.79 -2.77 8.81
N ALA A 56 7.24 -3.88 9.39
CA ALA A 56 6.66 -4.43 10.60
C ALA A 56 7.72 -5.15 11.44
N VAL A 57 7.57 -5.08 12.76
CA VAL A 57 8.31 -5.93 13.70
C VAL A 57 7.64 -7.30 13.72
N LEU A 58 8.39 -8.34 13.37
CA LEU A 58 7.89 -9.73 13.38
C LEU A 58 8.14 -10.34 14.76
N GLU A 59 7.14 -11.01 15.34
CA GLU A 59 7.28 -11.63 16.67
C GLU A 59 8.29 -12.78 16.68
N GLU A 60 8.45 -13.46 15.55
CA GLU A 60 9.33 -14.62 15.37
C GLU A 60 10.17 -14.46 14.09
N ALA A 61 11.19 -15.31 13.92
CA ALA A 61 11.91 -15.43 12.66
C ALA A 61 10.93 -15.83 11.54
N GLY A 62 10.84 -15.02 10.48
CA GLY A 62 9.81 -15.20 9.47
C GLY A 62 9.96 -14.22 8.31
N TYR A 63 8.90 -14.10 7.52
CA TYR A 63 8.87 -13.15 6.42
C TYR A 63 7.68 -12.21 6.50
N LEU A 64 7.84 -11.07 5.85
CA LEU A 64 6.79 -10.15 5.48
C LEU A 64 6.80 -10.04 3.96
N GLN A 65 5.62 -10.10 3.36
CA GLN A 65 5.40 -9.78 1.97
C GLN A 65 4.25 -8.78 1.86
N VAL A 66 4.42 -7.77 1.01
CA VAL A 66 3.36 -6.85 0.62
C VAL A 66 3.19 -6.92 -0.87
N THR A 67 1.96 -7.10 -1.33
CA THR A 67 1.65 -7.15 -2.76
C THR A 67 0.58 -6.12 -3.08
N PRO A 68 0.91 -5.07 -3.88
CA PRO A 68 -0.09 -4.19 -4.41
C PRO A 68 -1.09 -4.96 -5.29
N SER A 69 -2.34 -4.52 -5.31
CA SER A 69 -3.34 -5.01 -6.25
C SER A 69 -4.15 -3.86 -6.82
N GLN A 70 -4.49 -3.93 -8.10
CA GLN A 70 -5.42 -3.03 -8.75
C GLN A 70 -6.66 -3.82 -9.17
N GLN A 71 -7.84 -3.38 -8.74
CA GLN A 71 -9.11 -4.05 -9.03
C GLN A 71 -9.09 -5.55 -8.66
N GLY A 72 -8.49 -5.87 -7.51
CA GLY A 72 -8.31 -7.25 -7.03
C GLY A 72 -7.24 -8.07 -7.75
N SER A 73 -6.67 -7.59 -8.86
CA SER A 73 -5.58 -8.26 -9.57
C SER A 73 -4.24 -7.96 -8.92
N PRO A 74 -3.46 -8.97 -8.48
CA PRO A 74 -2.18 -8.76 -7.82
C PRO A 74 -1.10 -8.28 -8.80
N LEU A 75 -0.31 -7.30 -8.37
CA LEU A 75 0.81 -6.72 -9.11
C LEU A 75 2.14 -7.22 -8.55
N LEU A 76 2.39 -8.52 -8.72
CA LEU A 76 3.48 -9.26 -8.05
C LEU A 76 4.87 -8.67 -8.25
N ALA A 77 5.17 -8.15 -9.45
CA ALA A 77 6.47 -7.54 -9.78
C ALA A 77 6.80 -6.30 -8.93
N TYR A 78 5.77 -5.67 -8.35
CA TYR A 78 5.89 -4.48 -7.53
C TYR A 78 5.73 -4.78 -6.03
N GLY A 79 5.80 -6.05 -5.63
CA GLY A 79 5.76 -6.44 -4.23
C GLY A 79 7.01 -6.04 -3.45
N VAL A 80 6.90 -6.07 -2.13
CA VAL A 80 8.02 -5.97 -1.18
C VAL A 80 8.11 -7.29 -0.42
N TYR A 81 9.31 -7.81 -0.26
CA TYR A 81 9.59 -9.01 0.54
C TYR A 81 10.76 -8.73 1.48
N GLY A 82 10.58 -9.08 2.75
CA GLY A 82 11.64 -9.04 3.76
C GLY A 82 11.57 -10.29 4.63
N LYS A 83 12.72 -10.91 4.91
CA LYS A 83 12.82 -12.08 5.79
C LYS A 83 13.81 -11.79 6.91
N THR A 84 13.45 -12.14 8.14
CA THR A 84 14.30 -12.03 9.32
C THR A 84 14.73 -13.42 9.79
N ALA A 85 15.94 -13.51 10.34
CA ALA A 85 16.46 -14.73 10.96
C ALA A 85 16.19 -14.80 12.46
N ASP A 86 15.80 -13.68 13.08
CA ASP A 86 15.58 -13.53 14.51
C ASP A 86 14.19 -12.94 14.81
N ALA A 87 13.71 -13.21 16.02
CA ALA A 87 12.49 -12.65 16.60
C ALA A 87 12.66 -11.15 16.91
N LEU A 88 11.54 -10.41 16.88
CA LEU A 88 11.46 -8.97 17.20
C LEU A 88 12.34 -8.09 16.31
N VAL A 89 12.58 -8.52 15.07
CA VAL A 89 13.30 -7.74 14.05
C VAL A 89 12.32 -7.14 13.06
N THR A 90 12.63 -5.93 12.60
CA THR A 90 11.86 -5.24 11.57
C THR A 90 12.14 -5.83 10.19
N ALA A 91 11.10 -6.34 9.53
CA ALA A 91 11.09 -6.61 8.10
C ALA A 91 10.38 -5.47 7.37
N GLY A 92 10.79 -5.16 6.14
CA GLY A 92 10.13 -4.11 5.38
C GLY A 92 10.86 -3.78 4.09
N GLY A 93 10.37 -2.75 3.42
CA GLY A 93 10.94 -2.26 2.18
C GLY A 93 10.06 -1.19 1.54
N THR A 94 10.48 -0.76 0.37
CA THR A 94 9.81 0.27 -0.41
C THR A 94 9.78 -0.13 -1.88
N ASN A 95 8.76 0.32 -2.61
CA ASN A 95 8.67 0.13 -4.04
C ASN A 95 7.86 1.27 -4.66
N PHE A 96 7.89 1.35 -5.99
CA PHE A 96 7.10 2.29 -6.77
C PHE A 96 6.52 1.58 -8.00
N LEU A 97 5.41 2.11 -8.51
CA LEU A 97 4.77 1.59 -9.70
C LEU A 97 4.00 2.68 -10.45
N LEU A 98 3.86 2.49 -11.75
CA LEU A 98 2.94 3.25 -12.57
C LEU A 98 1.68 2.41 -12.78
N LEU A 99 0.52 3.04 -12.58
CA LEU A 99 -0.78 2.43 -12.79
C LEU A 99 -1.53 3.16 -13.90
N GLN A 100 -2.34 2.41 -14.63
CA GLN A 100 -3.32 2.94 -15.58
C GLN A 100 -4.70 2.48 -15.11
N ALA A 101 -5.64 3.41 -14.99
CA ALA A 101 -7.02 3.15 -14.64
C ALA A 101 -7.89 3.62 -15.81
N GLU A 102 -8.56 2.69 -16.50
CA GLU A 102 -9.49 3.00 -17.59
C GLU A 102 -10.89 3.39 -17.07
N GLU A 103 -11.20 2.91 -15.86
CA GLU A 103 -12.41 3.19 -15.10
C GLU A 103 -12.01 3.40 -13.62
N THR A 104 -12.95 3.87 -12.79
CA THR A 104 -12.71 4.00 -11.35
C THR A 104 -12.24 2.66 -10.78
N SER A 105 -11.04 2.63 -10.20
CA SER A 105 -10.38 1.39 -9.78
C SER A 105 -9.90 1.45 -8.33
N VAL A 106 -9.81 0.28 -7.70
CA VAL A 106 -9.34 0.17 -6.31
C VAL A 106 -7.88 -0.28 -6.28
N LEU A 107 -7.01 0.53 -5.69
CA LEU A 107 -5.67 0.15 -5.29
C LEU A 107 -5.66 -0.30 -3.82
N GLN A 108 -5.02 -1.43 -3.53
CA GLN A 108 -4.77 -1.92 -2.18
C GLN A 108 -3.34 -2.42 -2.02
N LEU A 109 -2.83 -2.40 -0.80
CA LEU A 109 -1.60 -3.10 -0.41
C LEU A 109 -1.97 -4.31 0.44
N ASN A 110 -1.68 -5.52 -0.02
CA ASN A 110 -2.06 -6.75 0.68
C ASN A 110 -0.88 -7.29 1.49
N TYR A 111 -1.08 -7.50 2.79
CA TYR A 111 -0.05 -7.99 3.71
C TYR A 111 -0.12 -9.50 3.88
N ASN A 112 1.04 -10.16 3.81
CA ASN A 112 1.20 -11.58 4.07
C ASN A 112 2.41 -11.82 4.96
N SER A 113 2.27 -12.75 5.90
CA SER A 113 3.35 -13.21 6.75
C SER A 113 3.04 -14.60 7.29
N ASN A 114 4.07 -15.41 7.51
CA ASN A 114 3.94 -16.68 8.21
C ASN A 114 4.00 -16.53 9.75
N VAL A 115 4.22 -15.32 10.25
CA VAL A 115 4.35 -15.02 11.68
C VAL A 115 3.50 -13.79 12.04
N VAL A 116 3.37 -13.52 13.33
CA VAL A 116 2.61 -12.36 13.80
C VAL A 116 3.39 -11.07 13.58
N SER A 117 2.72 -10.07 13.02
CA SER A 117 3.17 -8.67 13.06
C SER A 117 2.84 -8.09 14.44
N ARG A 118 3.86 -7.65 15.18
CA ARG A 118 3.67 -6.96 16.46
C ARG A 118 3.18 -5.53 16.27
N SER A 119 3.84 -4.81 15.38
CA SER A 119 3.57 -3.42 15.07
C SER A 119 4.14 -3.10 13.69
N GLY A 120 3.33 -2.44 12.88
CA GLY A 120 3.65 -2.07 11.51
C GLY A 120 3.43 -0.60 11.23
N ALA A 121 4.13 -0.12 10.21
CA ALA A 121 4.02 1.22 9.68
C ALA A 121 3.98 1.17 8.15
N ALA A 122 3.22 2.09 7.56
CA ALA A 122 3.03 2.21 6.13
C ALA A 122 3.07 3.68 5.72
N SER A 123 3.56 3.98 4.52
CA SER A 123 3.27 5.25 3.87
C SER A 123 3.09 5.02 2.38
N VAL A 124 2.06 5.62 1.82
CA VAL A 124 1.68 5.53 0.41
C VAL A 124 1.48 6.94 -0.11
N MET A 125 2.03 7.24 -1.26
CA MET A 125 1.84 8.49 -1.97
C MET A 125 1.37 8.17 -3.37
N VAL A 126 0.35 8.91 -3.83
CA VAL A 126 -0.24 8.73 -5.15
C VAL A 126 -0.32 10.08 -5.85
N TRP A 127 0.14 10.12 -7.10
CA TRP A 127 0.05 11.28 -7.98
C TRP A 127 -0.61 10.90 -9.29
N LYS A 128 -1.60 11.67 -9.72
CA LYS A 128 -2.12 11.56 -11.09
C LYS A 128 -1.20 12.32 -12.04
N LEU A 129 -0.70 11.61 -13.05
CA LEU A 129 0.23 12.11 -14.06
C LEU A 129 -0.50 12.65 -15.30
N ALA A 130 -1.61 12.00 -15.68
CA ALA A 130 -2.38 12.36 -16.86
C ALA A 130 -3.81 11.80 -16.77
N GLU A 131 -4.72 12.40 -17.53
CA GLU A 131 -6.03 11.83 -17.86
C GLU A 131 -5.88 10.52 -18.68
N PRO A 132 -6.92 9.68 -18.75
CA PRO A 132 -6.91 8.50 -19.62
C PRO A 132 -6.68 8.93 -21.08
N GLY A 133 -5.96 8.08 -21.82
CA GLY A 133 -5.55 8.34 -23.21
C GLY A 133 -6.62 7.97 -24.23
#